data_AF-A0A952IUK8-F1
#
_entry.id   AF-A0A952IUK8-F1
#
_cell.length_a   1.000
_cell.length_b   1.000
_cell.length_c   1.000
_cell.angle_alpha   90.00
_cell.angle_beta   90.00
_cell.angle_gamma   90.00
#
_symmetry.space_group_name_H-M   'P 1'
#
loop_
_entity.id
_entity.type
_entity.pdbx_description
1 polymer ?
#
loop_
_entity_poly.entity_id
_entity_poly.type
_entity_poly.pdbx_seq_one_letter_code
_entity_poly.pdbx_strand_id
1 'polypeptide(L)'
;MTNAIQLESDYTFLVGSYTDLDVLAHQPHAPTSGQGIYTLGISRDGELSEQAVTDVLNPAVLIPHVNGKLMYAIVETIQSHGDVVQLALDENNALSELGTFTASGKSTCYLALSPQKDAAIVINYWDAIIDVVDVDSNGRLGKVLQSFKQLYREDGQWRQVEYREDHWENRQVGPHAHCAHFWNEWVFIPDLGENAVFQYRYDPSERKLTYDTHITFEAGSGPRHMAMHPTLDICYISNELFNTVCVATLDASQPQSNKERLVPMQYESTLEIRDQVSYVSEIKLSPDARFLYVSNRGDNSLAIFKVLEDGKLERIDVVPTGGKFPRHFALTPCGKAVLVANQDSSTLTLFSRDVNTGLIKPTGDDYSLPAPNYIRFIN
;
A
#
# COMPACT_ATOMS: atom_id res chain seq x y z
N MET A 1 -10.95 -11.36 30.64
CA MET A 1 -11.34 -9.95 30.50
C MET A 1 -11.01 -9.58 29.07
N THR A 2 -12.01 -9.42 28.22
CA THR A 2 -11.83 -8.91 26.85
C THR A 2 -11.12 -7.56 26.93
N ASN A 3 -10.09 -7.34 26.10
CA ASN A 3 -9.48 -6.02 25.97
C ASN A 3 -10.49 -5.14 25.24
N ALA A 4 -11.45 -4.57 26.00
CA ALA A 4 -12.59 -3.87 25.42
C ALA A 4 -12.11 -2.64 24.63
N ILE A 5 -12.45 -2.59 23.35
CA ILE A 5 -12.27 -1.41 22.51
C ILE A 5 -13.32 -0.37 22.94
N GLN A 6 -12.91 0.90 22.95
CA GLN A 6 -13.82 2.04 23.11
C GLN A 6 -13.49 3.11 22.08
N LEU A 7 -14.06 2.95 20.89
CA LEU A 7 -14.00 3.96 19.84
C LEU A 7 -14.94 5.14 20.20
N GLU A 8 -14.67 6.30 19.62
CA GLU A 8 -15.50 7.50 19.79
C GLU A 8 -16.80 7.44 18.98
N SER A 9 -16.79 6.69 17.87
CA SER A 9 -17.94 6.49 16.99
C SER A 9 -17.91 5.09 16.39
N ASP A 10 -19.03 4.70 15.77
CA ASP A 10 -19.00 3.61 14.81
C ASP A 10 -18.25 4.07 13.55
N TYR A 11 -17.63 3.14 12.84
CA TYR A 11 -17.00 3.44 11.55
C TYR A 11 -17.43 2.46 10.48
N THR A 12 -17.45 2.94 9.25
CA THR A 12 -17.59 2.11 8.06
C THR A 12 -16.24 2.02 7.35
N PHE A 13 -15.93 0.83 6.85
CA PHE A 13 -14.74 0.58 6.07
C PHE A 13 -15.02 -0.46 4.99
N LEU A 14 -14.19 -0.42 3.96
CA LEU A 14 -14.20 -1.35 2.86
C LEU A 14 -13.04 -2.33 3.01
N VAL A 15 -13.30 -3.59 2.66
CA VAL A 15 -12.27 -4.62 2.56
C VAL A 15 -12.26 -5.19 1.15
N GLY A 16 -11.14 -5.01 0.45
CA GLY A 16 -10.88 -5.72 -0.79
C GLY A 16 -10.59 -7.19 -0.52
N SER A 17 -10.99 -8.06 -1.44
CA SER A 17 -10.69 -9.49 -1.42
C SER A 17 -10.22 -9.96 -2.77
N TYR A 18 -9.29 -10.91 -2.80
CA TYR A 18 -9.02 -11.64 -4.05
C TYR A 18 -10.15 -12.59 -4.39
N THR A 19 -10.60 -12.55 -5.64
CA THR A 19 -11.74 -13.30 -6.18
C THR A 19 -11.29 -14.39 -7.14
N ASP A 20 -10.14 -14.21 -7.79
CA ASP A 20 -9.47 -15.19 -8.63
C ASP A 20 -7.99 -15.26 -8.26
N LEU A 21 -7.60 -16.35 -7.58
CA LEU A 21 -6.25 -16.53 -7.05
C LEU A 21 -5.24 -16.96 -8.12
N ASP A 22 -5.70 -17.45 -9.27
CA ASP A 22 -4.86 -18.03 -10.31
C ASP A 22 -4.21 -16.95 -11.19
N VAL A 23 -4.78 -15.75 -11.21
CA VAL A 23 -4.35 -14.63 -12.06
C VAL A 23 -3.46 -13.60 -11.36
N LEU A 24 -2.93 -13.95 -10.20
CA LEU A 24 -2.14 -13.05 -9.35
C LEU A 24 -0.64 -13.40 -9.38
N ALA A 25 0.21 -12.38 -9.40
CA ALA A 25 1.66 -12.54 -9.46
C ALA A 25 2.29 -13.20 -8.21
N HIS A 26 1.59 -13.10 -7.07
CA HIS A 26 2.14 -13.38 -5.74
C HIS A 26 1.55 -14.64 -5.07
N GLN A 27 0.73 -15.40 -5.80
CA GLN A 27 0.27 -16.72 -5.41
C GLN A 27 -0.39 -16.84 -4.01
N PRO A 28 -1.57 -16.23 -3.77
CA PRO A 28 -2.31 -16.46 -2.52
C PRO A 28 -2.64 -17.93 -2.27
N HIS A 29 -2.67 -18.30 -0.98
CA HIS A 29 -3.06 -19.64 -0.53
C HIS A 29 -4.30 -19.60 0.36
N ALA A 30 -5.12 -18.55 0.21
CA ALA A 30 -6.39 -18.45 0.92
C ALA A 30 -7.27 -19.69 0.62
N PRO A 31 -7.93 -20.28 1.63
CA PRO A 31 -8.75 -21.48 1.45
C PRO A 31 -9.96 -21.25 0.54
N THR A 32 -10.42 -20.00 0.44
CA THR A 32 -11.56 -19.58 -0.37
C THR A 32 -11.29 -18.20 -0.95
N SER A 33 -11.62 -18.01 -2.22
CA SER A 33 -11.71 -16.68 -2.83
C SER A 33 -12.92 -15.92 -2.28
N GLY A 34 -12.83 -14.59 -2.23
CA GLY A 34 -13.99 -13.74 -1.94
C GLY A 34 -14.72 -13.28 -3.21
N GLN A 35 -15.59 -12.29 -3.03
CA GLN A 35 -16.52 -11.83 -4.06
C GLN A 35 -16.20 -10.45 -4.64
N GLY A 36 -15.33 -9.68 -3.98
CA GLY A 36 -14.88 -8.38 -4.44
C GLY A 36 -14.62 -7.45 -3.27
N ILE A 37 -15.44 -6.41 -3.12
CA ILE A 37 -15.34 -5.42 -2.04
C ILE A 37 -16.44 -5.69 -1.01
N TYR A 38 -16.05 -5.88 0.24
CA TYR A 38 -16.95 -6.02 1.38
C TYR A 38 -17.06 -4.68 2.11
N THR A 39 -18.28 -4.17 2.28
CA THR A 39 -18.57 -3.02 3.16
C THR A 39 -18.88 -3.53 4.55
N LEU A 40 -18.09 -3.12 5.54
CA LEU A 40 -18.17 -3.56 6.92
C LEU A 40 -18.31 -2.36 7.86
N GLY A 41 -19.02 -2.57 8.96
CA GLY A 41 -19.08 -1.68 10.10
C GLY A 41 -18.22 -2.20 11.25
N ILE A 42 -17.64 -1.28 12.03
CA ILE A 42 -17.11 -1.56 13.37
C ILE A 42 -17.85 -0.68 14.38
N SER A 43 -18.50 -1.30 15.36
CA SER A 43 -19.19 -0.57 16.42
C SER A 43 -18.20 0.07 17.40
N ARG A 44 -18.67 1.01 18.22
CA ARG A 44 -17.86 1.62 19.30
C ARG A 44 -17.21 0.62 20.25
N ASP A 45 -17.84 -0.53 20.46
CA ASP A 45 -17.36 -1.60 21.34
C ASP A 45 -16.47 -2.61 20.59
N GLY A 46 -16.27 -2.44 19.29
CA GLY A 46 -15.40 -3.26 18.45
C GLY A 46 -16.08 -4.45 17.76
N GLU A 47 -17.42 -4.47 17.68
CA GLU A 47 -18.13 -5.53 16.96
C GLU A 47 -18.10 -5.27 15.46
N LEU A 48 -17.73 -6.29 14.68
CA LEU A 48 -17.69 -6.23 13.22
C LEU A 48 -18.98 -6.75 12.60
N SER A 49 -19.50 -6.06 11.59
CA SER A 49 -20.72 -6.46 10.88
C SER A 49 -20.62 -6.19 9.39
N GLU A 50 -20.91 -7.19 8.55
CA GLU A 50 -21.03 -7.00 7.10
C GLU A 50 -22.34 -6.28 6.76
N GLN A 51 -22.25 -5.31 5.86
CA GLN A 51 -23.36 -4.47 5.42
C GLN A 51 -23.72 -4.73 3.95
N ALA A 52 -22.72 -4.89 3.10
CA ALA A 52 -22.89 -5.13 1.67
C ALA A 52 -21.66 -5.80 1.06
N VAL A 53 -21.84 -6.38 -0.13
CA VAL A 53 -20.77 -6.89 -0.99
C VAL A 53 -20.97 -6.32 -2.39
N THR A 54 -19.88 -5.89 -3.03
CA THR A 54 -19.87 -5.38 -4.41
C THR A 54 -18.91 -6.22 -5.24
N ASP A 55 -19.44 -6.83 -6.30
CA ASP A 55 -18.68 -7.69 -7.19
C ASP A 55 -17.63 -6.87 -7.97
N VAL A 56 -16.36 -7.16 -7.72
CA VAL A 56 -15.22 -6.59 -8.43
C VAL A 56 -14.15 -7.67 -8.51
N LEU A 57 -13.56 -7.88 -9.69
CA LEU A 57 -12.46 -8.83 -9.85
C LEU A 57 -11.23 -8.32 -9.09
N ASN A 58 -10.68 -9.12 -8.18
CA ASN A 58 -9.40 -8.86 -7.47
C ASN A 58 -9.13 -7.38 -7.10
N PRO A 59 -10.04 -6.67 -6.40
CA PRO A 59 -9.81 -5.30 -5.95
C PRO A 59 -8.67 -5.29 -4.93
N ALA A 60 -7.45 -5.05 -5.41
CA ALA A 60 -6.22 -5.16 -4.62
C ALA A 60 -5.90 -3.91 -3.82
N VAL A 61 -6.36 -2.74 -4.30
CA VAL A 61 -6.18 -1.45 -3.63
C VAL A 61 -7.42 -0.60 -3.79
N LEU A 62 -7.86 0.00 -2.69
CA LEU A 62 -9.00 0.91 -2.62
C LEU A 62 -8.52 2.32 -2.26
N ILE A 63 -8.61 3.25 -3.20
CA ILE A 63 -8.20 4.66 -3.02
C ILE A 63 -9.44 5.57 -3.10
N PRO A 64 -9.84 6.24 -2.00
CA PRO A 64 -10.89 7.24 -2.09
C PRO A 64 -10.39 8.48 -2.83
N HIS A 65 -11.24 9.08 -3.66
CA HIS A 65 -11.02 10.43 -4.12
C HIS A 65 -11.29 11.43 -2.99
N VAL A 66 -10.64 12.59 -3.04
CA VAL A 66 -10.73 13.63 -2.00
C VAL A 66 -12.12 14.24 -1.82
N ASN A 67 -13.03 14.01 -2.77
CA ASN A 67 -14.42 14.48 -2.67
C ASN A 67 -15.31 13.57 -1.81
N GLY A 68 -14.81 12.41 -1.36
CA GLY A 68 -15.57 11.45 -0.54
C GLY A 68 -16.71 10.72 -1.25
N LYS A 69 -16.87 10.90 -2.57
CA LYS A 69 -17.99 10.35 -3.36
C LYS A 69 -17.55 9.34 -4.41
N LEU A 70 -16.24 9.16 -4.57
CA LEU A 70 -15.65 8.31 -5.59
C LEU A 70 -14.58 7.42 -4.94
N MET A 71 -14.59 6.15 -5.28
CA MET A 71 -13.60 5.15 -4.88
C MET A 71 -12.98 4.55 -6.14
N TYR A 72 -11.66 4.50 -6.20
CA TYR A 72 -10.93 3.73 -7.21
C TYR A 72 -10.64 2.34 -6.64
N ALA A 73 -11.18 1.32 -7.29
CA ALA A 73 -10.85 -0.08 -7.02
C ALA A 73 -9.89 -0.58 -8.10
N ILE A 74 -8.63 -0.81 -7.72
CA ILE A 74 -7.58 -1.27 -8.62
C ILE A 74 -7.67 -2.79 -8.73
N VAL A 75 -7.86 -3.29 -9.95
CA VAL A 75 -7.97 -4.71 -10.28
C VAL A 75 -6.59 -5.28 -10.54
N GLU A 76 -6.15 -6.22 -9.70
CA GLU A 76 -4.87 -6.91 -9.87
C GLU A 76 -5.03 -8.18 -10.71
N THR A 77 -4.38 -8.22 -11.87
CA THR A 77 -4.29 -9.40 -12.74
C THR A 77 -3.03 -9.35 -13.60
N ILE A 78 -2.44 -10.51 -13.89
CA ILE A 78 -1.32 -10.68 -14.82
C ILE A 78 -1.76 -11.12 -16.23
N GLN A 79 -3.05 -11.38 -16.42
CA GLN A 79 -3.58 -11.89 -17.69
C GLN A 79 -3.82 -10.79 -18.72
N SER A 80 -4.30 -9.63 -18.27
CA SER A 80 -4.60 -8.45 -19.09
C SER A 80 -3.90 -7.22 -18.53
N HIS A 81 -3.96 -6.11 -19.28
CA HIS A 81 -3.68 -4.80 -18.68
C HIS A 81 -4.59 -4.59 -17.46
N GLY A 82 -4.09 -3.86 -16.48
CA GLY A 82 -4.80 -3.65 -15.24
C GLY A 82 -5.89 -2.59 -15.38
N ASP A 83 -6.99 -2.84 -14.69
CA ASP A 83 -8.16 -1.98 -14.68
C ASP A 83 -8.25 -1.23 -13.35
N VAL A 84 -8.80 -0.02 -13.41
CA VAL A 84 -9.23 0.75 -12.26
C VAL A 84 -10.73 0.98 -12.40
N VAL A 85 -11.51 0.23 -11.63
CA VAL A 85 -12.96 0.37 -11.56
C VAL A 85 -13.27 1.60 -10.71
N GLN A 86 -14.05 2.52 -11.27
CA GLN A 86 -14.41 3.78 -10.65
C GLN A 86 -15.81 3.64 -10.07
N LEU A 87 -15.93 3.70 -8.75
CA LEU A 87 -17.18 3.42 -8.03
C LEU A 87 -17.68 4.69 -7.34
N ALA A 88 -18.97 5.03 -7.51
CA ALA A 88 -19.63 6.01 -6.68
C ALA A 88 -19.87 5.44 -5.29
N LEU A 89 -19.64 6.25 -4.26
CA LEU A 89 -20.02 5.98 -2.88
C LEU A 89 -21.20 6.87 -2.51
N ASP A 90 -22.35 6.27 -2.19
CA ASP A 90 -23.55 7.01 -1.81
C ASP A 90 -23.61 7.32 -0.29
N GLU A 91 -24.66 8.03 0.13
CA GLU A 91 -24.85 8.43 1.54
C GLU A 91 -25.09 7.24 2.49
N ASN A 92 -25.43 6.06 1.95
CA ASN A 92 -25.60 4.81 2.69
C ASN A 92 -24.35 3.92 2.63
N ASN A 93 -23.23 4.45 2.13
CA ASN A 93 -21.98 3.72 1.89
C ASN A 93 -22.10 2.58 0.85
N ALA A 94 -23.12 2.61 -0.02
CA ALA A 94 -23.24 1.67 -1.11
C ALA A 94 -22.33 2.07 -2.28
N LEU A 95 -21.72 1.06 -2.90
CA LEU A 95 -20.85 1.23 -4.06
C LEU A 95 -21.63 0.91 -5.35
N SER A 96 -21.48 1.77 -6.36
CA SER A 96 -22.03 1.52 -7.70
C SER A 96 -21.04 1.91 -8.78
N GLU A 97 -20.92 1.09 -9.81
CA GLU A 97 -19.95 1.31 -10.88
C GLU A 97 -20.31 2.54 -11.74
N LEU A 98 -19.31 3.40 -11.96
CA LEU A 98 -19.36 4.56 -12.84
C LEU A 98 -18.67 4.30 -14.18
N GLY A 99 -17.73 3.37 -14.21
CA GLY A 99 -16.98 2.94 -15.39
C GLY A 99 -15.57 2.46 -15.02
N THR A 100 -14.83 2.05 -16.04
CA THR A 100 -13.49 1.46 -15.87
C THR A 100 -12.46 2.25 -16.68
N PHE A 101 -11.31 2.49 -16.07
CA PHE A 101 -10.11 2.95 -16.76
C PHE A 101 -9.14 1.78 -16.91
N THR A 102 -8.58 1.58 -18.10
CA THR A 102 -7.58 0.54 -18.35
C THR A 102 -6.19 1.17 -18.48
N ALA A 103 -5.25 0.71 -17.66
CA ALA A 103 -3.86 1.13 -17.66
C ALA A 103 -3.08 0.58 -18.86
N SER A 104 -1.84 1.06 -19.04
CA SER A 104 -0.97 0.62 -20.14
C SER A 104 -0.13 -0.62 -19.80
N GLY A 105 -0.17 -1.12 -18.56
CA GLY A 105 0.59 -2.27 -18.09
C GLY A 105 -0.27 -3.24 -17.27
N LYS A 106 0.34 -4.33 -16.79
CA LYS A 106 -0.36 -5.38 -16.03
C LYS A 106 -0.09 -5.31 -14.54
N SER A 107 -0.94 -6.00 -13.76
CA SER A 107 -0.87 -6.05 -12.31
C SER A 107 -0.80 -4.65 -11.70
N THR A 108 -1.74 -3.78 -12.10
CA THR A 108 -1.87 -2.45 -11.50
C THR A 108 -2.04 -2.59 -9.99
N CYS A 109 -1.25 -1.84 -9.24
CA CYS A 109 -1.11 -2.04 -7.80
C CYS A 109 -1.16 -0.75 -6.99
N TYR A 110 -1.17 0.42 -7.64
CA TYR A 110 -1.23 1.69 -6.93
C TYR A 110 -1.74 2.83 -7.80
N LEU A 111 -2.35 3.82 -7.14
CA LEU A 111 -2.75 5.08 -7.73
C LEU A 111 -2.45 6.22 -6.75
N ALA A 112 -1.82 7.28 -7.26
CA ALA A 112 -1.58 8.51 -6.51
C ALA A 112 -2.13 9.72 -7.28
N LEU A 113 -3.07 10.45 -6.70
CA LEU A 113 -3.57 11.70 -7.28
C LEU A 113 -2.53 12.81 -7.14
N SER A 114 -2.36 13.63 -8.19
CA SER A 114 -1.54 14.84 -8.16
C SER A 114 -1.97 15.78 -7.03
N PRO A 115 -1.13 16.72 -6.57
CA PRO A 115 -1.53 17.73 -5.61
C PRO A 115 -2.76 18.53 -6.08
N GLN A 116 -2.85 18.83 -7.38
CA GLN A 116 -3.95 19.56 -8.00
C GLN A 116 -5.20 18.71 -8.28
N LYS A 117 -5.10 17.37 -8.15
CA LYS A 117 -6.20 16.41 -8.38
C LYS A 117 -6.73 16.39 -9.83
N ASP A 118 -5.90 16.83 -10.76
CA ASP A 118 -6.17 16.90 -12.21
C ASP A 118 -5.33 15.89 -13.03
N ALA A 119 -4.53 15.10 -12.33
CA ALA A 119 -3.79 13.96 -12.86
C ALA A 119 -3.65 12.86 -11.79
N ALA A 120 -3.34 11.64 -12.23
CA ALA A 120 -2.99 10.52 -11.37
C ALA A 120 -1.75 9.81 -11.90
N ILE A 121 -0.93 9.28 -11.00
CA ILE A 121 0.12 8.32 -11.33
C ILE A 121 -0.44 6.93 -11.04
N VAL A 122 -0.42 6.06 -12.05
CA VAL A 122 -0.88 4.68 -11.97
C VAL A 122 0.32 3.75 -12.13
N ILE A 123 0.47 2.81 -11.20
CA ILE A 123 1.64 1.92 -11.12
C ILE A 123 1.25 0.49 -11.51
N ASN A 124 1.94 -0.06 -12.51
CA ASN A 124 1.76 -1.42 -13.01
C ASN A 124 2.94 -2.29 -12.60
N TYR A 125 2.72 -3.17 -11.62
CA TYR A 125 3.79 -3.91 -10.94
C TYR A 125 4.50 -4.93 -11.84
N TRP A 126 3.75 -5.65 -12.68
CA TRP A 126 4.30 -6.77 -13.45
C TRP A 126 5.34 -6.30 -14.46
N ASP A 127 5.06 -5.19 -15.15
CA ASP A 127 5.89 -4.67 -16.24
C ASP A 127 6.71 -3.43 -15.85
N ALA A 128 6.53 -2.92 -14.62
CA ALA A 128 7.03 -1.62 -14.14
C ALA A 128 6.65 -0.43 -15.04
N ILE A 129 5.45 -0.46 -15.62
CA ILE A 129 4.92 0.65 -16.42
C ILE A 129 4.30 1.70 -15.49
N ILE A 130 4.73 2.95 -15.66
CA ILE A 130 4.21 4.13 -14.96
C ILE A 130 3.35 4.92 -15.95
N ASP A 131 2.07 5.07 -15.64
CA ASP A 131 1.16 5.94 -16.39
C ASP A 131 0.93 7.25 -15.64
N VAL A 132 0.98 8.38 -16.35
CA VAL A 132 0.39 9.64 -15.90
C VAL A 132 -0.94 9.81 -16.63
N VAL A 133 -2.02 9.93 -15.88
CA VAL A 133 -3.40 9.85 -16.37
C VAL A 133 -4.13 11.15 -16.07
N ASP A 134 -4.94 11.61 -17.01
CA ASP A 134 -5.84 12.76 -16.85
C ASP A 134 -6.90 12.47 -15.78
N VAL A 135 -7.25 13.46 -14.96
CA VAL A 135 -8.35 13.36 -13.98
C VAL A 135 -9.32 14.50 -14.21
N ASP A 136 -10.59 14.19 -14.46
CA ASP A 136 -11.62 15.21 -14.69
C ASP A 136 -12.07 15.89 -13.39
N SER A 137 -12.92 16.93 -13.51
CA SER A 137 -13.40 17.69 -12.35
C SER A 137 -14.27 16.88 -11.38
N ASN A 138 -14.76 15.70 -11.77
CA ASN A 138 -15.49 14.78 -10.90
C ASN A 138 -14.57 13.73 -10.26
N GLY A 139 -13.26 13.77 -10.58
CA GLY A 139 -12.27 12.79 -10.15
C GLY A 139 -12.16 11.60 -11.10
N ARG A 140 -12.84 11.56 -12.26
CA ARG A 140 -12.78 10.37 -13.11
C ARG A 140 -11.45 10.30 -13.87
N LEU A 141 -10.86 9.11 -13.91
CA LEU A 141 -9.68 8.81 -14.70
C LEU A 141 -10.03 8.84 -16.19
N GLY A 142 -9.24 9.59 -16.96
CA GLY A 142 -9.39 9.81 -18.38
C GLY A 142 -8.27 9.18 -19.20
N LYS A 143 -7.73 9.95 -20.16
CA LYS A 143 -6.68 9.48 -21.07
C LYS A 143 -5.33 9.34 -20.37
N VAL A 144 -4.52 8.38 -20.82
CA VAL A 144 -3.09 8.32 -20.50
C VAL A 144 -2.36 9.48 -21.21
N LEU A 145 -1.72 10.35 -20.43
CA LEU A 145 -0.93 11.50 -20.89
C LEU A 145 0.52 11.13 -21.17
N GLN A 146 1.05 10.19 -20.39
CA GLN A 146 2.42 9.69 -20.48
C GLN A 146 2.44 8.24 -20.01
N SER A 147 3.22 7.39 -20.68
CA SER A 147 3.47 6.01 -20.24
C SER A 147 4.93 5.64 -20.51
N PHE A 148 5.61 5.06 -19.53
CA PHE A 148 6.99 4.62 -19.65
C PHE A 148 7.32 3.48 -18.68
N LYS A 149 8.35 2.68 -19.00
CA LYS A 149 8.90 1.67 -18.09
C LYS A 149 9.91 2.32 -17.15
N GLN A 150 9.76 2.07 -15.86
CA GLN A 150 10.74 2.44 -14.84
C GLN A 150 11.86 1.40 -14.81
N LEU A 151 13.08 1.80 -15.16
CA LEU A 151 14.24 0.93 -15.26
C LEU A 151 15.50 1.79 -15.32
N TYR A 152 16.56 1.44 -14.58
CA TYR A 152 17.87 2.08 -14.73
C TYR A 152 18.99 1.10 -15.12
N ARG A 153 18.79 -0.21 -14.88
CA ARG A 153 19.74 -1.26 -15.29
C ARG A 153 19.97 -1.26 -16.81
N GLU A 154 21.20 -1.58 -17.20
CA GLU A 154 21.58 -1.70 -18.61
C GLU A 154 20.90 -2.91 -19.28
N ASP A 155 20.77 -2.85 -20.61
CA ASP A 155 20.25 -3.96 -21.39
C ASP A 155 21.04 -5.26 -21.14
N GLY A 156 20.32 -6.37 -20.92
CA GLY A 156 20.91 -7.67 -20.61
C GLY A 156 21.19 -7.92 -19.12
N GLN A 157 21.09 -6.91 -18.25
CA GLN A 157 21.18 -7.08 -16.80
C GLN A 157 19.83 -7.35 -16.12
N TRP A 158 18.77 -7.41 -16.92
CA TRP A 158 17.41 -7.70 -16.47
C TRP A 158 16.66 -8.52 -17.52
N ARG A 159 15.57 -9.17 -17.11
CA ARG A 159 14.59 -9.81 -18.00
C ARG A 159 13.19 -9.68 -17.43
N GLN A 160 12.20 -9.56 -18.32
CA GLN A 160 10.79 -9.68 -17.95
C GLN A 160 10.46 -11.14 -17.66
N VAL A 161 9.82 -11.40 -16.53
CA VAL A 161 9.26 -12.73 -16.22
C VAL A 161 7.95 -12.92 -16.99
N GLU A 162 7.69 -14.15 -17.47
CA GLU A 162 6.54 -14.46 -18.32
C GLU A 162 5.39 -15.14 -17.57
N TYR A 163 5.68 -15.79 -16.45
CA TYR A 163 4.70 -16.55 -15.65
C TYR A 163 4.97 -16.39 -14.15
N ARG A 164 3.93 -16.63 -13.34
CA ARG A 164 3.88 -16.27 -11.91
C ARG A 164 4.85 -17.08 -11.04
N GLU A 165 5.17 -18.31 -11.41
CA GLU A 165 6.11 -19.16 -10.67
C GLU A 165 7.53 -18.60 -10.76
N ASP A 166 7.97 -18.25 -11.97
CA ASP A 166 9.26 -17.59 -12.19
C ASP A 166 9.30 -16.23 -11.51
N HIS A 167 8.21 -15.44 -11.61
CA HIS A 167 8.12 -14.20 -10.85
C HIS A 167 8.34 -14.42 -9.35
N TRP A 168 7.65 -15.39 -8.74
CA TRP A 168 7.74 -15.68 -7.31
C TRP A 168 9.14 -16.08 -6.86
N GLU A 169 9.84 -16.89 -7.67
CA GLU A 169 11.21 -17.34 -7.38
C GLU A 169 12.26 -16.26 -7.68
N ASN A 170 12.00 -15.39 -8.65
CA ASN A 170 12.97 -14.43 -9.21
C ASN A 170 12.45 -12.99 -9.14
N ARG A 171 12.03 -12.55 -7.95
CA ARG A 171 11.39 -11.24 -7.69
C ARG A 171 12.21 -10.00 -8.07
N GLN A 172 13.49 -10.13 -8.42
CA GLN A 172 14.38 -9.01 -8.74
C GLN A 172 15.16 -9.15 -10.06
N VAL A 173 14.79 -10.11 -10.92
CA VAL A 173 15.43 -10.24 -12.26
C VAL A 173 14.95 -9.18 -13.25
N GLY A 174 13.88 -8.46 -12.92
CA GLY A 174 13.36 -7.30 -13.67
C GLY A 174 12.81 -6.24 -12.72
N PRO A 175 12.40 -5.06 -13.24
CA PRO A 175 11.84 -3.97 -12.44
C PRO A 175 10.39 -4.28 -11.99
N HIS A 176 10.02 -3.77 -10.82
CA HIS A 176 8.71 -3.93 -10.20
C HIS A 176 8.35 -2.70 -9.34
N ALA A 177 7.92 -1.62 -9.98
CA ALA A 177 7.39 -0.43 -9.31
C ALA A 177 6.15 -0.77 -8.46
N HIS A 178 6.02 -0.21 -7.26
CA HIS A 178 4.98 -0.65 -6.32
C HIS A 178 4.13 0.47 -5.68
N CYS A 179 4.62 1.69 -5.51
CA CYS A 179 3.78 2.83 -5.10
C CYS A 179 4.35 4.16 -5.63
N ALA A 180 3.60 5.26 -5.45
CA ALA A 180 4.06 6.60 -5.81
C ALA A 180 3.65 7.63 -4.76
N HIS A 181 4.59 8.51 -4.40
CA HIS A 181 4.34 9.58 -3.42
C HIS A 181 4.83 10.92 -3.94
N PHE A 182 3.91 11.87 -4.04
CA PHE A 182 4.23 13.28 -4.31
C PHE A 182 4.81 13.93 -3.05
N TRP A 183 5.87 14.71 -3.23
CA TRP A 183 6.44 15.56 -2.21
C TRP A 183 7.04 16.81 -2.86
N ASN A 184 6.45 17.98 -2.59
CA ASN A 184 6.73 19.23 -3.31
C ASN A 184 6.58 19.04 -4.84
N GLU A 185 7.66 19.27 -5.61
CA GLU A 185 7.73 19.08 -7.06
C GLU A 185 8.30 17.72 -7.47
N TRP A 186 8.57 16.84 -6.50
CA TRP A 186 9.12 15.50 -6.74
C TRP A 186 8.07 14.41 -6.56
N VAL A 187 8.33 13.28 -7.21
CA VAL A 187 7.62 12.03 -6.98
C VAL A 187 8.64 10.94 -6.72
N PHE A 188 8.43 10.22 -5.62
CA PHE A 188 9.21 9.04 -5.26
C PHE A 188 8.43 7.77 -5.61
N ILE A 189 9.07 6.86 -6.34
CA ILE A 189 8.49 5.60 -6.78
C ILE A 189 9.44 4.45 -6.41
N PRO A 190 9.16 3.71 -5.32
CA PRO A 190 9.90 2.49 -4.98
C PRO A 190 9.77 1.43 -6.07
N ASP A 191 10.89 0.79 -6.35
CA ASP A 191 10.99 -0.35 -7.25
C ASP A 191 11.60 -1.55 -6.54
N LEU A 192 10.78 -2.56 -6.32
CA LEU A 192 11.17 -3.78 -5.64
C LEU A 192 12.26 -4.51 -6.43
N GLY A 193 12.14 -4.52 -7.75
CA GLY A 193 13.02 -5.28 -8.63
C GLY A 193 14.37 -4.61 -8.88
N GLU A 194 14.38 -3.28 -8.92
CA GLU A 194 15.60 -2.49 -9.15
C GLU A 194 16.39 -2.20 -7.87
N ASN A 195 15.89 -2.57 -6.67
CA ASN A 195 16.48 -2.17 -5.40
C ASN A 195 16.72 -0.65 -5.32
N ALA A 196 15.74 0.14 -5.74
CA ALA A 196 15.88 1.59 -5.76
C ALA A 196 14.57 2.32 -5.52
N VAL A 197 14.67 3.56 -5.04
CA VAL A 197 13.57 4.51 -5.11
C VAL A 197 13.87 5.49 -6.22
N PHE A 198 13.04 5.49 -7.26
CA PHE A 198 13.17 6.44 -8.36
C PHE A 198 12.63 7.81 -7.95
N GLN A 199 13.28 8.86 -8.43
CA GLN A 199 12.91 10.24 -8.21
C GLN A 199 12.61 10.91 -9.55
N TYR A 200 11.41 11.44 -9.66
CA TYR A 200 10.97 12.21 -10.83
C TYR A 200 10.62 13.63 -10.42
N ARG A 201 10.72 14.55 -11.37
CA ARG A 201 10.06 15.86 -11.33
C ARG A 201 8.67 15.76 -11.88
N TYR A 202 7.70 16.36 -11.19
CA TYR A 202 6.35 16.53 -11.70
C TYR A 202 6.14 17.96 -12.17
N ASP A 203 5.83 18.11 -13.46
CA ASP A 203 5.38 19.37 -14.03
C ASP A 203 3.84 19.43 -13.95
N PRO A 204 3.24 20.32 -13.14
CA PRO A 204 1.78 20.41 -13.03
C PRO A 204 1.12 21.07 -14.24
N SER A 205 1.86 21.82 -15.07
CA SER A 205 1.32 22.47 -16.26
C SER A 205 1.22 21.50 -17.44
N GLU A 206 2.22 20.64 -17.61
CA GLU A 206 2.21 19.58 -18.63
C GLU A 206 1.56 18.28 -18.11
N ARG A 207 1.44 18.13 -16.78
CA ARG A 207 1.03 16.90 -16.08
C ARG A 207 1.89 15.72 -16.52
N LYS A 208 3.20 15.88 -16.30
CA LYS A 208 4.24 15.01 -16.83
C LYS A 208 5.31 14.73 -15.78
N LEU A 209 5.83 13.51 -15.80
CA LEU A 209 7.01 13.11 -15.04
C LEU A 209 8.27 13.18 -15.90
N THR A 210 9.32 13.79 -15.35
CA THR A 210 10.66 13.77 -15.93
C THR A 210 11.60 13.09 -14.94
N TYR A 211 12.32 12.08 -15.40
CA TYR A 211 13.32 11.40 -14.56
C TYR A 211 14.37 12.39 -14.06
N ASP A 212 14.62 12.39 -12.74
CA ASP A 212 15.63 13.22 -12.08
C ASP A 212 16.85 12.35 -11.74
N THR A 213 16.66 11.40 -10.82
CA THR A 213 17.67 10.41 -10.40
C THR A 213 17.00 9.18 -9.78
N HIS A 214 17.76 8.26 -9.21
CA HIS A 214 17.28 7.22 -8.31
C HIS A 214 18.20 7.10 -7.09
N ILE A 215 17.67 6.55 -6.01
CA ILE A 215 18.38 6.27 -4.77
C ILE A 215 18.56 4.75 -4.69
N THR A 216 19.79 4.27 -4.79
CA THR A 216 20.09 2.84 -4.70
C THR A 216 19.99 2.35 -3.26
N PHE A 217 19.31 1.23 -3.07
CA PHE A 217 19.23 0.52 -1.81
C PHE A 217 20.15 -0.71 -1.84
N GLU A 218 20.40 -1.29 -0.67
CA GLU A 218 21.19 -2.52 -0.57
C GLU A 218 20.57 -3.63 -1.44
N ALA A 219 21.42 -4.41 -2.12
CA ALA A 219 20.98 -5.51 -2.95
C ALA A 219 20.13 -6.50 -2.13
N GLY A 220 18.95 -6.84 -2.62
CA GLY A 220 17.99 -7.69 -1.90
C GLY A 220 17.01 -6.93 -1.01
N SER A 221 17.08 -5.60 -0.90
CA SER A 221 16.14 -4.79 -0.12
C SER A 221 14.69 -4.94 -0.61
N GLY A 222 14.48 -4.72 -1.90
CA GLY A 222 13.14 -4.71 -2.51
C GLY A 222 12.20 -3.64 -1.90
N PRO A 223 12.50 -2.34 -2.06
CA PRO A 223 11.67 -1.27 -1.52
C PRO A 223 10.26 -1.31 -2.14
N ARG A 224 9.22 -1.20 -1.30
CA ARG A 224 7.83 -1.55 -1.65
C ARG A 224 6.84 -0.41 -1.44
N HIS A 225 6.44 -0.14 -0.20
CA HIS A 225 5.52 0.95 0.15
C HIS A 225 6.26 2.06 0.90
N MET A 226 5.70 3.27 0.91
CA MET A 226 6.22 4.39 1.71
C MET A 226 5.15 4.99 2.61
N ALA A 227 5.58 5.51 3.76
CA ALA A 227 4.81 6.41 4.59
C ALA A 227 5.56 7.75 4.71
N MET A 228 4.89 8.85 4.39
CA MET A 228 5.42 10.20 4.54
C MET A 228 5.06 10.72 5.93
N HIS A 229 6.03 11.25 6.67
CA HIS A 229 5.72 11.92 7.93
C HIS A 229 4.91 13.20 7.63
N PRO A 230 3.83 13.50 8.39
CA PRO A 230 2.93 14.62 8.03
C PRO A 230 3.53 16.01 8.24
N THR A 231 4.56 16.14 9.08
CA THR A 231 5.13 17.45 9.48
C THR A 231 6.66 17.52 9.44
N LEU A 232 7.33 16.39 9.26
CA LEU A 232 8.79 16.33 9.18
C LEU A 232 9.12 15.99 7.73
N ASP A 233 10.23 16.51 7.22
CA ASP A 233 10.77 16.13 5.92
C ASP A 233 11.45 14.75 6.03
N ILE A 234 10.65 13.73 6.34
CA ILE A 234 11.05 12.35 6.57
C ILE A 234 10.05 11.40 5.91
N CYS A 235 10.56 10.33 5.32
CA CYS A 235 9.75 9.21 4.89
C CYS A 235 10.30 7.88 5.39
N TYR A 236 9.41 6.89 5.43
CA TYR A 236 9.69 5.53 5.83
C TYR A 236 9.37 4.60 4.66
N ILE A 237 10.30 3.73 4.29
CA ILE A 237 10.18 2.83 3.14
C ILE A 237 10.26 1.40 3.64
N SER A 238 9.25 0.58 3.34
CA SER A 238 9.30 -0.85 3.63
C SER A 238 10.15 -1.58 2.59
N ASN A 239 11.08 -2.42 3.05
CA ASN A 239 11.89 -3.29 2.21
C ASN A 239 11.30 -4.70 2.27
N GLU A 240 10.54 -5.09 1.24
CA GLU A 240 9.79 -6.35 1.19
C GLU A 240 10.70 -7.55 1.40
N LEU A 241 11.85 -7.58 0.75
CA LEU A 241 12.69 -8.77 0.65
C LEU A 241 13.79 -8.84 1.71
N PHE A 242 13.91 -7.81 2.55
CA PHE A 242 14.99 -7.69 3.54
C PHE A 242 14.52 -7.36 4.96
N ASN A 243 13.22 -7.50 5.23
CA ASN A 243 12.65 -7.38 6.59
C ASN A 243 13.08 -6.11 7.34
N THR A 244 13.13 -4.99 6.63
CA THR A 244 13.58 -3.71 7.19
C THR A 244 12.66 -2.56 6.80
N VAL A 245 12.71 -1.49 7.60
CA VAL A 245 12.24 -0.16 7.24
C VAL A 245 13.45 0.73 7.06
N CYS A 246 13.56 1.37 5.90
CA CYS A 246 14.49 2.48 5.68
C CYS A 246 13.83 3.78 6.15
N VAL A 247 14.49 4.50 7.04
CA VAL A 247 14.14 5.90 7.37
C VAL A 247 15.02 6.80 6.52
N ALA A 248 14.42 7.76 5.83
CA ALA A 248 15.13 8.71 5.00
C ALA A 248 14.67 10.15 5.26
N THR A 249 15.61 11.09 5.24
CA THR A 249 15.30 12.52 5.22
C THR A 249 14.97 12.96 3.80
N LEU A 250 14.18 14.03 3.68
CA LEU A 250 13.81 14.65 2.42
C LEU A 250 14.45 16.05 2.31
N ASP A 251 15.13 16.34 1.20
CA ASP A 251 15.92 17.56 1.01
C ASP A 251 15.38 18.44 -0.13
N ALA A 252 14.68 19.52 0.23
CA ALA A 252 14.11 20.48 -0.72
C ALA A 252 15.11 21.58 -1.14
N SER A 253 16.32 21.60 -0.58
CA SER A 253 17.30 22.67 -0.83
C SER A 253 17.82 22.65 -2.25
N GLN A 254 18.08 23.81 -2.85
CA GLN A 254 18.55 23.91 -4.24
C GLN A 254 17.60 23.18 -5.21
N PRO A 255 16.33 23.57 -5.32
CA PRO A 255 15.32 22.86 -6.10
C PRO A 255 15.70 22.72 -7.58
N GLN A 256 16.59 23.55 -8.13
CA GLN A 256 17.00 23.46 -9.54
C GLN A 256 18.15 22.47 -9.81
N SER A 257 18.80 21.93 -8.77
CA SER A 257 19.85 20.92 -8.96
C SER A 257 19.26 19.54 -9.15
N ASN A 258 19.85 18.75 -10.05
CA ASN A 258 19.61 17.30 -10.07
C ASN A 258 20.47 16.66 -8.97
N LYS A 259 19.83 16.26 -7.87
CA LYS A 259 20.44 15.55 -6.74
C LYS A 259 19.40 14.66 -6.07
N GLU A 260 19.88 13.68 -5.33
CA GLU A 260 19.04 12.86 -4.46
C GLU A 260 18.35 13.73 -3.42
N ARG A 261 17.03 13.60 -3.36
CA ARG A 261 16.15 14.31 -2.41
C ARG A 261 15.79 13.43 -1.24
N LEU A 262 15.75 12.13 -1.45
CA LEU A 262 15.58 11.14 -0.41
C LEU A 262 16.97 10.65 0.00
N VAL A 263 17.31 10.80 1.28
CA VAL A 263 18.63 10.41 1.81
C VAL A 263 18.43 9.41 2.95
N PRO A 264 18.72 8.11 2.74
CA PRO A 264 18.64 7.10 3.80
C PRO A 264 19.50 7.47 5.02
N MET A 265 18.95 7.32 6.22
CA MET A 265 19.65 7.61 7.48
C MET A 265 19.59 6.48 8.51
N GLN A 266 18.67 5.52 8.37
CA GLN A 266 18.54 4.37 9.28
C GLN A 266 17.88 3.20 8.55
N TYR A 267 18.30 1.98 8.86
CA TYR A 267 17.61 0.76 8.48
C TYR A 267 17.29 -0.02 9.74
N GLU A 268 16.01 -0.18 10.06
CA GLU A 268 15.57 -0.93 11.24
C GLU A 268 14.89 -2.24 10.84
N SER A 269 15.25 -3.33 11.53
CA SER A 269 14.63 -4.64 11.31
C SER A 269 13.17 -4.63 11.75
N THR A 270 12.29 -5.25 10.96
CA THR A 270 10.88 -5.49 11.32
C THR A 270 10.70 -6.78 12.12
N LEU A 271 11.75 -7.56 12.31
CA LEU A 271 11.73 -8.87 12.95
C LEU A 271 12.84 -9.00 14.00
N GLU A 272 12.68 -9.97 14.90
CA GLU A 272 13.75 -10.36 15.83
C GLU A 272 14.90 -11.06 15.09
N ILE A 273 14.56 -11.96 14.17
CA ILE A 273 15.52 -12.64 13.30
C ILE A 273 15.37 -12.05 11.90
N ARG A 274 16.17 -11.04 11.57
CA ARG A 274 16.06 -10.30 10.30
C ARG A 274 16.14 -11.20 9.07
N ASP A 275 17.05 -12.16 9.06
CA ASP A 275 17.39 -12.94 7.86
C ASP A 275 16.45 -14.15 7.62
N GLN A 276 15.37 -14.28 8.40
CA GLN A 276 14.38 -15.32 8.17
C GLN A 276 13.51 -15.03 6.93
N VAL A 277 12.91 -16.07 6.35
CA VAL A 277 12.00 -15.90 5.21
C VAL A 277 10.72 -15.20 5.67
N SER A 278 10.56 -13.95 5.26
CA SER A 278 9.36 -13.14 5.44
C SER A 278 9.34 -12.04 4.38
N TYR A 279 8.18 -11.44 4.17
CA TYR A 279 7.95 -10.43 3.15
C TYR A 279 7.20 -9.25 3.75
N VAL A 280 7.88 -8.12 3.93
CA VAL A 280 7.25 -6.88 4.44
C VAL A 280 6.16 -6.44 3.46
N SER A 281 5.02 -5.97 3.97
CA SER A 281 3.89 -5.53 3.14
C SER A 281 3.52 -4.08 3.43
N GLU A 282 2.53 -3.86 4.28
CA GLU A 282 1.96 -2.53 4.53
C GLU A 282 2.78 -1.77 5.56
N ILE A 283 2.80 -0.43 5.44
CA ILE A 283 3.51 0.48 6.33
C ILE A 283 2.64 1.71 6.60
N LYS A 284 2.32 1.96 7.87
CA LYS A 284 1.40 3.04 8.26
C LYS A 284 1.85 3.72 9.53
N LEU A 285 1.86 5.05 9.51
CA LEU A 285 1.93 5.87 10.71
C LEU A 285 0.58 5.84 11.44
N SER A 286 0.63 5.95 12.77
CA SER A 286 -0.54 6.31 13.56
C SER A 286 -1.06 7.71 13.18
N PRO A 287 -2.33 8.04 13.44
CA PRO A 287 -2.89 9.36 13.10
C PRO A 287 -2.10 10.55 13.68
N ASP A 288 -1.48 10.36 14.84
CA ASP A 288 -0.62 11.34 15.52
C ASP A 288 0.86 11.27 15.10
N ALA A 289 1.21 10.39 14.16
CA ALA A 289 2.55 10.10 13.65
C ALA A 289 3.61 9.72 14.70
N ARG A 290 3.20 9.38 15.94
CA ARG A 290 4.13 8.97 17.01
C ARG A 290 4.59 7.53 16.91
N PHE A 291 3.89 6.70 16.14
CA PHE A 291 4.18 5.29 15.96
C PHE A 291 4.06 4.89 14.50
N LEU A 292 4.90 3.95 14.08
CA LEU A 292 4.86 3.33 12.77
C LEU A 292 4.58 1.83 12.94
N TYR A 293 3.70 1.30 12.11
CA TYR A 293 3.32 -0.11 12.07
C TYR A 293 3.73 -0.69 10.72
N VAL A 294 4.17 -1.93 10.72
CA VAL A 294 4.61 -2.63 9.52
C VAL A 294 4.17 -4.09 9.57
N SER A 295 3.55 -4.61 8.50
CA SER A 295 3.16 -6.01 8.44
C SER A 295 4.19 -6.90 7.79
N ASN A 296 4.41 -8.08 8.36
CA ASN A 296 5.35 -9.10 7.88
C ASN A 296 4.58 -10.35 7.46
N ARG A 297 4.58 -10.67 6.16
CA ARG A 297 3.99 -11.91 5.61
C ARG A 297 4.99 -13.06 5.74
N GLY A 298 4.54 -14.26 6.12
CA GLY A 298 5.43 -15.38 6.43
C GLY A 298 5.70 -15.50 7.92
N ASP A 299 6.27 -14.46 8.55
CA ASP A 299 6.34 -14.36 10.02
C ASP A 299 4.95 -14.17 10.66
N ASN A 300 4.04 -13.51 9.94
CA ASN A 300 2.65 -13.25 10.33
C ASN A 300 2.55 -12.38 11.58
N SER A 301 3.22 -11.23 11.53
CA SER A 301 3.28 -10.25 12.62
C SER A 301 3.06 -8.82 12.15
N LEU A 302 2.78 -7.94 13.11
CA LEU A 302 2.93 -6.49 13.01
C LEU A 302 4.13 -6.05 13.84
N ALA A 303 5.14 -5.47 13.19
CA ALA A 303 6.21 -4.74 13.86
C ALA A 303 5.71 -3.34 14.25
N ILE A 304 6.07 -2.91 15.46
CA ILE A 304 5.67 -1.61 16.01
C ILE A 304 6.93 -0.82 16.35
N PHE A 305 7.00 0.39 15.82
CA PHE A 305 8.09 1.32 16.08
C PHE A 305 7.57 2.59 16.71
N LYS A 306 8.30 3.11 17.69
CA LYS A 306 8.17 4.49 18.14
C LYS A 306 8.93 5.40 17.19
N VAL A 307 8.30 6.51 16.81
CA VAL A 307 8.94 7.59 16.04
C VAL A 307 9.59 8.56 17.02
N LEU A 308 10.90 8.73 16.91
CA LEU A 308 11.70 9.63 17.74
C LEU A 308 11.60 11.09 17.24
N GLU A 309 12.13 12.03 18.01
CA GLU A 309 12.07 13.47 17.68
C GLU A 309 12.81 13.82 16.37
N ASP A 310 13.90 13.11 16.06
CA ASP A 310 14.62 13.21 14.79
C ASP A 310 14.00 12.35 13.67
N GLY A 311 12.83 11.77 13.93
CA GLY A 311 12.08 10.86 13.06
C GLY A 311 12.72 9.50 12.82
N LYS A 312 13.79 9.15 13.53
CA LYS A 312 14.27 7.76 13.56
C LYS A 312 13.26 6.84 14.22
N LEU A 313 13.43 5.55 13.96
CA LEU A 313 12.60 4.49 14.50
C LEU A 313 13.31 3.76 15.64
N GLU A 314 12.55 3.45 16.68
CA GLU A 314 12.91 2.51 17.74
C GLU A 314 11.86 1.40 17.71
N ARG A 315 12.25 0.15 17.38
CA ARG A 315 11.31 -0.98 17.44
C ARG A 315 10.96 -1.28 18.89
N ILE A 316 9.67 -1.26 19.22
CA ILE A 316 9.18 -1.49 20.58
C ILE A 316 8.45 -2.82 20.74
N ASP A 317 7.96 -3.43 19.66
CA ASP A 317 7.29 -4.74 19.72
C ASP A 317 7.21 -5.41 18.33
N VAL A 318 6.94 -6.71 18.32
CA VAL A 318 6.54 -7.50 17.14
C VAL A 318 5.42 -8.44 17.59
N VAL A 319 4.20 -8.16 17.14
CA VAL A 319 2.99 -8.83 17.64
C VAL A 319 2.43 -9.79 16.57
N PRO A 320 2.23 -11.08 16.88
CA PRO A 320 1.57 -12.02 15.97
C PRO A 320 0.17 -11.54 15.58
N THR A 321 -0.18 -11.65 14.29
CA THR A 321 -1.46 -11.12 13.78
C THR A 321 -2.66 -12.02 14.04
N GLY A 322 -2.45 -13.24 14.57
CA GLY A 322 -3.51 -14.22 14.80
C GLY A 322 -3.90 -15.04 13.56
N GLY A 323 -3.52 -14.59 12.37
CA GLY A 323 -3.76 -15.28 11.10
C GLY A 323 -2.50 -15.51 10.27
N LYS A 324 -2.66 -15.67 8.96
CA LYS A 324 -1.56 -15.90 8.01
C LYS A 324 -1.55 -14.87 6.89
N PHE A 325 -0.33 -14.47 6.51
CA PHE A 325 -0.06 -13.54 5.41
C PHE A 325 -0.81 -12.19 5.58
N PRO A 326 -0.50 -11.40 6.63
CA PRO A 326 -1.10 -10.09 6.88
C PRO A 326 -0.73 -9.08 5.78
N ARG A 327 -1.51 -9.10 4.69
CA ARG A 327 -1.19 -8.34 3.48
C ARG A 327 -1.38 -6.85 3.67
N HIS A 328 -2.39 -6.47 4.43
CA HIS A 328 -2.71 -5.08 4.70
C HIS A 328 -3.26 -4.94 6.12
N PHE A 329 -3.13 -3.76 6.69
CA PHE A 329 -3.80 -3.40 7.93
C PHE A 329 -4.19 -1.92 7.87
N ALA A 330 -5.15 -1.52 8.70
CA ALA A 330 -5.52 -0.12 8.84
C ALA A 330 -5.74 0.21 10.31
N LEU A 331 -5.33 1.42 10.70
CA LEU A 331 -5.74 2.00 11.96
C LEU A 331 -7.11 2.66 11.77
N THR A 332 -7.97 2.52 12.78
CA THR A 332 -9.18 3.34 12.91
C THR A 332 -8.84 4.83 12.85
N PRO A 333 -9.74 5.70 12.37
CA PRO A 333 -9.49 7.14 12.30
C PRO A 333 -9.01 7.77 13.63
N CYS A 334 -9.55 7.34 14.77
CA CYS A 334 -9.06 7.78 16.09
C CYS A 334 -7.76 7.13 16.57
N GLY A 335 -7.27 6.12 15.86
CA GLY A 335 -6.06 5.37 16.20
C GLY A 335 -6.19 4.48 17.42
N LYS A 336 -7.39 4.17 17.92
CA LYS A 336 -7.58 3.31 19.11
C LYS A 336 -7.67 1.83 18.80
N ALA A 337 -7.74 1.47 17.53
CA ALA A 337 -7.75 0.08 17.08
C ALA A 337 -7.03 -0.09 15.74
N VAL A 338 -6.55 -1.31 15.51
CA VAL A 338 -5.89 -1.76 14.28
C VAL A 338 -6.64 -2.99 13.76
N LEU A 339 -7.05 -2.96 12.50
CA LEU A 339 -7.62 -4.09 11.77
C LEU A 339 -6.55 -4.68 10.85
N VAL A 340 -6.37 -6.00 10.87
CA VAL A 340 -5.41 -6.72 10.03
C VAL A 340 -6.13 -7.66 9.09
N ALA A 341 -5.82 -7.58 7.79
CA ALA A 341 -6.31 -8.50 6.78
C ALA A 341 -5.30 -9.64 6.58
N ASN A 342 -5.62 -10.80 7.15
CA ASN A 342 -4.82 -12.02 7.02
C ASN A 342 -5.30 -12.82 5.81
N GLN A 343 -4.63 -12.61 4.68
CA GLN A 343 -5.03 -13.11 3.36
C GLN A 343 -5.17 -14.63 3.35
N ASP A 344 -4.15 -15.37 3.77
CA ASP A 344 -4.09 -16.82 3.58
C ASP A 344 -4.83 -17.62 4.67
N SER A 345 -5.23 -16.96 5.76
CA SER A 345 -6.13 -17.57 6.75
C SER A 345 -7.59 -17.18 6.56
N SER A 346 -7.92 -16.30 5.60
CA SER A 346 -9.26 -15.76 5.41
C SER A 346 -9.86 -15.15 6.70
N THR A 347 -9.07 -14.32 7.39
CA THR A 347 -9.52 -13.63 8.61
C THR A 347 -9.21 -12.14 8.63
N LEU A 348 -10.10 -11.38 9.26
CA LEU A 348 -9.80 -10.06 9.79
C LEU A 348 -9.59 -10.17 11.31
N THR A 349 -8.44 -9.70 11.79
CA THR A 349 -8.15 -9.65 13.23
C THR A 349 -8.20 -8.21 13.73
N LEU A 350 -8.92 -8.00 14.82
CA LEU A 350 -9.04 -6.70 15.47
C LEU A 350 -8.15 -6.63 16.71
N PHE A 351 -7.38 -5.53 16.79
CA PHE A 351 -6.56 -5.21 17.94
C PHE A 351 -6.98 -3.88 18.54
N SER A 352 -7.07 -3.82 19.86
CA SER A 352 -7.06 -2.57 20.61
C SER A 352 -5.65 -1.97 20.57
N ARG A 353 -5.54 -0.64 20.47
CA ARG A 353 -4.28 0.10 20.48
C ARG A 353 -4.25 1.07 21.64
N ASP A 354 -3.21 0.98 22.47
CA ASP A 354 -2.89 2.02 23.42
C ASP A 354 -2.26 3.20 22.67
N VAL A 355 -2.96 4.33 22.64
CA VAL A 355 -2.51 5.52 21.89
C VAL A 355 -1.22 6.12 22.44
N ASN A 356 -0.89 5.91 23.71
CA ASN A 356 0.29 6.48 24.36
C ASN A 356 1.54 5.62 24.18
N THR A 357 1.37 4.30 24.17
CA THR A 357 2.50 3.35 24.06
C THR A 357 2.64 2.75 22.67
N GLY A 358 1.61 2.85 21.82
CA GLY A 358 1.56 2.24 20.50
C GLY A 358 1.34 0.72 20.51
N LEU A 359 1.37 0.08 21.67
CA LEU A 359 1.20 -1.36 21.79
C LEU A 359 -0.22 -1.77 21.44
N ILE A 360 -0.35 -2.96 20.86
CA ILE A 360 -1.64 -3.52 20.43
C ILE A 360 -1.94 -4.82 21.16
N LYS A 361 -3.22 -5.11 21.37
CA LYS A 361 -3.68 -6.37 21.98
C LYS A 361 -4.92 -6.90 21.25
N PRO A 362 -4.99 -8.20 20.94
CA PRO A 362 -6.15 -8.79 20.30
C PRO A 362 -7.38 -8.63 21.21
N THR A 363 -8.55 -8.44 20.59
CA THR A 363 -9.79 -8.07 21.29
C THR A 363 -10.76 -9.23 21.47
N GLY A 364 -10.56 -10.32 20.74
CA GLY A 364 -11.41 -11.51 20.77
C GLY A 364 -11.14 -12.40 19.57
N ASP A 365 -12.19 -13.06 19.11
CA ASP A 365 -12.14 -13.95 17.97
C ASP A 365 -12.01 -13.19 16.65
N ASP A 366 -11.38 -13.84 15.67
CA ASP A 366 -11.25 -13.34 14.31
C ASP A 366 -12.61 -13.30 13.59
N TYR A 367 -12.76 -12.31 12.69
CA TYR A 367 -13.88 -12.26 11.76
C TYR A 367 -13.50 -12.99 10.47
N SER A 368 -14.28 -14.01 10.08
CA SER A 368 -14.04 -14.77 8.85
C SER A 368 -14.40 -13.91 7.64
N LEU A 369 -13.42 -13.65 6.76
CA LEU A 369 -13.63 -13.00 5.48
C LEU A 369 -12.73 -13.70 4.45
N PRO A 370 -13.24 -14.20 3.31
CA PRO A 370 -12.39 -14.87 2.32
C PRO A 370 -11.30 -13.95 1.75
N ALA A 371 -10.05 -14.41 1.68
CA ALA A 371 -8.93 -13.76 0.99
C ALA A 371 -8.80 -12.21 1.13
N PRO A 372 -8.90 -11.62 2.34
CA PRO A 372 -8.89 -10.17 2.51
C PRO A 372 -7.51 -9.62 2.17
N ASN A 373 -7.44 -8.54 1.38
CA ASN A 373 -6.18 -8.03 0.85
C ASN A 373 -5.93 -6.54 1.12
N TYR A 374 -6.97 -5.75 1.40
CA TYR A 374 -6.88 -4.30 1.54
C TYR A 374 -7.96 -3.77 2.46
N ILE A 375 -7.64 -2.81 3.34
CA ILE A 375 -8.61 -2.21 4.28
C ILE A 375 -8.62 -0.69 4.10
N ARG A 376 -9.80 -0.10 3.91
CA ARG A 376 -9.97 1.34 3.73
C ARG A 376 -11.17 1.88 4.52
N PHE A 377 -10.92 2.72 5.52
CA PHE A 377 -11.97 3.52 6.16
C PHE A 377 -12.48 4.61 5.19
N ILE A 378 -13.78 4.88 5.23
CA ILE A 378 -14.48 5.79 4.29
C ILE A 378 -15.19 6.98 4.96
N ASN A 379 -14.91 7.23 6.25
CA ASN A 379 -15.48 8.32 7.03
C ASN A 379 -14.54 9.53 7.15
#